data_AF-A0A837I9P0-F1
#
_entry.id   AF-A0A837I9P0-F1
#
_cell.length_a   1.000
_cell.length_b   1.000
_cell.length_c   1.000
_cell.angle_alpha   90.00
_cell.angle_beta   90.00
_cell.angle_gamma   90.00
#
_symmetry.space_group_name_H-M   'P 1'
#
loop_
_entity.id
_entity.type
_entity.pdbx_description
1 polymer ?
#
loop_
_entity_poly.entity_id
_entity_poly.type
_entity_poly.pdbx_seq_one_letter_code
_entity_poly.pdbx_strand_id
1 'polypeptide(L)'
;MTISASLGEPVLRLWGYGSANSRVELSGRGVADFAYSRSDGYYEFSKAFLPAPTDFLYPELCLTAIDQTGRATPPTCIPALPANEFSYDIGPIILPPTLSLEAGSTTPDTQVAASGMTIPNSEVKIVLAEGGTGNAITKLSIVTEVSAYYIPNYTVKSDSQGYFNFNMPATTSDKWRMFAITNYSQVATSPKSNTLTFEVISPALAAAQKFWKLILSLLTLPVFISFEILIILVLIALLLVKRGKKKVSPTISNKIDEYQAYLISKRLPKI
;
A
#
# COMPACT_ATOMS: atom_id res chain seq x y z
N MET A 1 13.37 -49.69 -43.62
CA MET A 1 12.39 -49.71 -42.51
C MET A 1 12.83 -48.65 -41.52
N THR A 2 11.99 -47.65 -41.27
CA THR A 2 12.26 -46.58 -40.31
C THR A 2 11.46 -46.91 -39.05
N ILE A 3 12.13 -47.29 -37.97
CA ILE A 3 11.47 -47.52 -36.69
C ILE A 3 11.35 -46.15 -36.02
N SER A 4 10.14 -45.58 -36.01
CA SER A 4 9.84 -44.38 -35.22
C SER A 4 9.23 -44.82 -33.88
N ALA A 5 9.90 -44.49 -32.77
CA ALA A 5 9.34 -44.59 -31.43
C ALA A 5 8.96 -43.18 -30.97
N SER A 6 7.72 -43.01 -30.50
CA SER A 6 7.31 -41.82 -29.76
C SER A 6 7.81 -41.97 -28.33
N LEU A 7 8.80 -41.15 -27.96
CA LEU A 7 9.16 -40.92 -26.57
C LEU A 7 8.07 -40.01 -25.97
N GLY A 8 7.65 -40.29 -24.73
CA GLY A 8 6.62 -39.51 -24.04
C GLY A 8 7.04 -38.04 -23.79
N GLU A 9 6.10 -37.23 -23.34
CA GLU A 9 6.37 -35.82 -23.00
C GLU A 9 7.34 -35.70 -21.81
N PRO A 10 8.30 -34.76 -21.83
CA PRO A 10 9.20 -34.53 -20.71
C PRO A 10 8.43 -34.12 -19.47
N VAL A 11 8.78 -34.69 -18.32
CA VAL A 11 8.08 -34.43 -17.04
C VAL A 11 8.99 -33.62 -16.12
N LEU A 12 8.51 -32.47 -15.64
CA LEU A 12 9.17 -31.71 -14.59
C LEU A 12 8.44 -31.92 -13.26
N ARG A 13 9.17 -32.39 -12.26
CA ARG A 13 8.78 -32.33 -10.86
C ARG A 13 9.52 -31.19 -10.18
N LEU A 14 8.77 -30.26 -9.59
CA LEU A 14 9.32 -29.11 -8.88
C LEU A 14 8.71 -29.04 -7.49
N TRP A 15 9.54 -28.91 -6.46
CA TRP A 15 9.07 -28.87 -5.08
C TRP A 15 9.91 -27.93 -4.22
N GLY A 16 9.34 -27.50 -3.10
CA GLY A 16 10.00 -26.56 -2.22
C GLY A 16 9.19 -26.16 -1.00
N TYR A 17 9.63 -25.10 -0.34
CA TYR A 17 9.00 -24.55 0.85
C TYR A 17 8.79 -23.04 0.72
N GLY A 18 7.66 -22.54 1.20
CA GLY A 18 7.33 -21.11 1.22
C GLY A 18 6.31 -20.77 2.30
N SER A 19 5.61 -19.65 2.14
CA SER A 19 4.49 -19.28 3.02
C SER A 19 3.47 -20.41 3.14
N ALA A 20 3.03 -20.78 4.35
CA ALA A 20 2.02 -21.81 4.54
C ALA A 20 0.65 -21.41 3.99
N ASN A 21 -0.10 -22.40 3.48
CA ASN A 21 -1.44 -22.23 2.91
C ASN A 21 -1.50 -21.10 1.86
N SER A 22 -0.43 -20.95 1.08
CA SER A 22 -0.27 -19.93 0.04
C SER A 22 -0.44 -20.54 -1.35
N ARG A 23 -0.82 -19.72 -2.32
CA ARG A 23 -0.85 -20.13 -3.73
C ARG A 23 0.52 -19.86 -4.32
N VAL A 24 1.17 -20.91 -4.82
CA VAL A 24 2.45 -20.83 -5.53
C VAL A 24 2.17 -20.91 -7.02
N GLU A 25 2.56 -19.88 -7.76
CA GLU A 25 2.40 -19.81 -9.21
C GLU A 25 3.73 -20.09 -9.89
N LEU A 26 3.70 -20.99 -10.86
CA LEU A 26 4.80 -21.30 -11.76
C LEU A 26 4.55 -20.54 -13.07
N SER A 27 5.53 -19.78 -13.52
CA SER A 27 5.44 -18.96 -14.73
C SER A 27 6.70 -19.07 -15.56
N GLY A 28 6.55 -19.03 -16.88
CA GLY A 28 7.65 -19.06 -17.83
C GLY A 28 7.14 -18.87 -19.26
N ARG A 29 8.05 -18.89 -20.23
CA ARG A 29 7.66 -18.75 -21.65
C ARG A 29 6.85 -19.98 -22.08
N GLY A 30 5.54 -19.82 -22.22
CA GLY A 30 4.64 -20.92 -22.59
C GLY A 30 4.32 -21.89 -21.44
N VAL A 31 4.63 -21.52 -20.20
CA VAL A 31 4.33 -22.29 -18.99
C VAL A 31 3.60 -21.41 -18.00
N ALA A 32 2.45 -21.87 -17.53
CA ALA A 32 1.71 -21.28 -16.44
C ALA A 32 1.01 -22.40 -15.68
N ASP A 33 1.26 -22.50 -14.38
CA ASP A 33 0.63 -23.48 -13.51
C ASP A 33 0.56 -22.93 -12.08
N PHE A 34 -0.20 -23.56 -11.19
CA PHE A 34 -0.23 -23.21 -9.79
C PHE A 34 -0.41 -24.43 -8.88
N ALA A 35 0.18 -24.35 -7.69
CA ALA A 35 0.01 -25.30 -6.61
C ALA A 35 -0.32 -24.56 -5.32
N TYR A 36 -0.81 -25.28 -4.32
CA TYR A 36 -0.99 -24.74 -2.97
C TYR A 36 0.08 -25.31 -2.04
N SER A 37 0.70 -24.44 -1.25
CA SER A 37 1.53 -24.89 -0.16
C SER A 37 0.65 -25.42 0.97
N ARG A 38 1.17 -26.44 1.65
CA ARG A 38 0.53 -27.08 2.81
C ARG A 38 0.74 -26.24 4.07
N SER A 39 0.19 -26.71 5.18
CA SER A 39 0.32 -26.07 6.49
C SER A 39 1.76 -26.06 7.03
N ASP A 40 2.66 -26.89 6.50
CA ASP A 40 4.09 -26.91 6.81
C ASP A 40 4.93 -26.07 5.83
N GLY A 41 4.28 -25.39 4.88
CA GLY A 41 4.92 -24.59 3.84
C GLY A 41 5.36 -25.39 2.61
N TYR A 42 5.24 -26.71 2.60
CA TYR A 42 5.63 -27.55 1.45
C TYR A 42 4.69 -27.34 0.25
N TYR A 43 5.26 -27.18 -0.94
CA TYR A 43 4.51 -27.18 -2.20
C TYR A 43 5.18 -28.08 -3.24
N GLU A 44 4.39 -28.55 -4.20
CA GLU A 44 4.86 -29.46 -5.25
C GLU A 44 4.04 -29.30 -6.53
N PHE A 45 4.76 -29.29 -7.65
CA PHE A 45 4.25 -29.48 -9.00
C PHE A 45 4.75 -30.84 -9.46
N SER A 46 3.89 -31.86 -9.41
CA SER A 46 4.31 -33.25 -9.67
C SER A 46 4.58 -33.55 -11.15
N LYS A 47 3.96 -32.78 -12.05
CA LYS A 47 4.02 -32.96 -13.51
C LYS A 47 3.85 -31.62 -14.23
N ALA A 48 4.73 -30.66 -13.94
CA ALA A 48 4.74 -29.40 -14.67
C ALA A 48 5.07 -29.66 -16.14
N PHE A 49 4.29 -29.04 -17.02
CA PHE A 49 4.50 -29.09 -18.46
C PHE A 49 5.75 -28.28 -18.84
N LEU A 50 6.62 -28.88 -19.66
CA LEU A 50 7.72 -28.18 -20.31
C LEU A 50 7.40 -27.97 -21.79
N PRO A 51 7.54 -26.73 -22.31
CA PRO A 51 7.28 -26.43 -23.71
C PRO A 51 8.41 -27.01 -24.56
N ALA A 52 8.23 -27.00 -25.89
CA ALA A 52 9.30 -27.39 -26.79
C ALA A 52 10.59 -26.58 -26.52
N PRO A 53 11.75 -27.24 -26.41
CA PRO A 53 13.01 -26.55 -26.13
C PRO A 53 13.36 -25.62 -27.28
N THR A 54 14.03 -24.51 -26.96
CA THR A 54 14.65 -23.66 -27.97
C THR A 54 16.11 -24.05 -28.06
N ASP A 55 16.54 -24.57 -29.21
CA ASP A 55 17.84 -25.24 -29.42
C ASP A 55 18.04 -26.45 -28.49
N PHE A 56 18.79 -26.26 -27.39
CA PHE A 56 19.17 -27.29 -26.42
C PHE A 56 18.71 -26.98 -25.00
N LEU A 57 17.85 -25.97 -24.81
CA LEU A 57 17.42 -25.50 -23.49
C LEU A 57 15.90 -25.34 -23.41
N TYR A 58 15.33 -25.75 -22.27
CA TYR A 58 14.00 -25.32 -21.85
C TYR A 58 14.07 -23.89 -21.27
N PRO A 59 12.99 -23.09 -21.41
CA PRO A 59 12.97 -21.72 -20.90
C PRO A 59 13.10 -21.68 -19.36
N GLU A 60 13.58 -20.55 -18.85
CA GLU A 60 13.58 -20.26 -17.42
C GLU A 60 12.16 -20.29 -16.86
N LEU A 61 12.03 -20.83 -15.65
CA LEU A 61 10.77 -20.88 -14.92
C LEU A 61 10.93 -20.11 -13.61
N CYS A 62 9.92 -19.32 -13.26
CA CYS A 62 9.90 -18.50 -12.06
C CYS A 62 8.71 -18.83 -11.19
N LEU A 63 8.95 -18.87 -9.89
CA LEU A 63 7.95 -19.14 -8.87
C LEU A 63 7.63 -17.88 -8.08
N THR A 64 6.34 -17.62 -7.86
CA THR A 64 5.85 -16.55 -6.99
C THR A 64 4.82 -17.12 -6.03
N ALA A 65 4.92 -16.81 -4.73
CA ALA A 65 3.88 -17.16 -3.77
C ALA A 65 2.97 -15.97 -3.49
N ILE A 66 1.68 -16.24 -3.35
CA ILE A 66 0.65 -15.30 -2.90
C ILE A 66 0.13 -15.81 -1.57
N ASP A 67 0.43 -15.07 -0.50
CA ASP A 67 0.05 -15.47 0.86
C ASP A 67 -1.46 -15.29 1.14
N GLN A 68 -1.89 -15.74 2.32
CA GLN A 68 -3.30 -15.67 2.76
C GLN A 68 -3.87 -14.24 2.83
N THR A 69 -3.01 -13.23 2.87
CA THR A 69 -3.39 -11.80 2.89
C THR A 69 -3.33 -11.17 1.49
N GLY A 70 -3.03 -11.96 0.45
CA GLY A 70 -2.93 -11.50 -0.93
C GLY A 70 -1.61 -10.81 -1.27
N ARG A 71 -0.57 -10.92 -0.42
CA ARG A 71 0.76 -10.35 -0.72
C ARG A 71 1.54 -11.33 -1.58
N ALA A 72 2.15 -10.82 -2.65
CA ALA A 72 3.00 -11.60 -3.54
C ALA A 72 4.48 -11.50 -3.16
N THR A 73 5.21 -12.61 -3.29
CA THR A 73 6.66 -12.65 -3.16
C THR A 73 7.33 -12.18 -4.46
N PRO A 74 8.58 -11.68 -4.42
CA PRO A 74 9.36 -11.54 -5.65
C PRO A 74 9.59 -12.92 -6.31
N PRO A 75 9.76 -12.96 -7.64
CA PRO A 75 9.94 -14.21 -8.37
C PRO A 75 11.27 -14.89 -7.99
N THR A 76 11.21 -16.21 -7.78
CA THR A 76 12.38 -17.08 -7.63
C THR A 76 12.52 -17.91 -8.89
N CYS A 77 13.51 -17.61 -9.71
CA CYS A 77 13.69 -18.25 -11.01
C CYS A 77 14.71 -19.37 -10.94
N ILE A 78 14.36 -20.52 -11.56
CA ILE A 78 15.29 -21.59 -11.85
C ILE A 78 15.92 -21.35 -13.23
N PRO A 79 17.22 -21.64 -13.38
CA PRO A 79 17.91 -21.45 -14.64
C PRO A 79 17.32 -22.37 -15.72
N ALA A 80 17.56 -22.01 -16.98
CA ALA A 80 17.20 -22.83 -18.13
C ALA A 80 17.74 -24.27 -18.00
N LEU A 81 16.90 -25.26 -18.31
CA LEU A 81 17.23 -26.67 -18.15
C LEU A 81 17.76 -27.27 -19.47
N PRO A 82 18.80 -28.11 -19.45
CA PRO A 82 19.32 -28.75 -20.67
C PRO A 82 18.31 -29.75 -21.22
N ALA A 83 17.98 -29.70 -22.51
CA ALA A 83 16.93 -30.51 -23.15
C ALA A 83 17.36 -31.95 -23.49
N ASN A 84 18.33 -32.49 -22.77
CA ASN A 84 18.87 -33.85 -22.95
C ASN A 84 18.21 -34.89 -22.04
N GLU A 85 17.37 -34.48 -21.09
CA GLU A 85 16.68 -35.38 -20.16
C GLU A 85 15.17 -35.37 -20.38
N PHE A 86 14.52 -36.48 -20.03
CA PHE A 86 13.07 -36.66 -20.13
C PHE A 86 12.35 -36.47 -18.78
N SER A 87 13.09 -36.37 -17.68
CA SER A 87 12.54 -36.22 -16.33
C SER A 87 13.47 -35.34 -15.49
N TYR A 88 12.92 -34.28 -14.91
CA TYR A 88 13.64 -33.38 -14.02
C TYR A 88 13.01 -33.42 -12.62
N ASP A 89 13.83 -33.52 -11.57
CA ASP A 89 13.40 -33.36 -10.18
C ASP A 89 14.19 -32.20 -9.56
N ILE A 90 13.52 -31.06 -9.36
CA ILE A 90 14.13 -29.82 -8.91
C ILE A 90 13.54 -29.43 -7.56
N GLY A 91 14.37 -29.47 -6.53
CA GLY A 91 14.01 -28.97 -5.20
C GLY A 91 15.05 -29.31 -4.14
N PRO A 92 14.92 -28.74 -2.93
CA PRO A 92 13.87 -27.81 -2.52
C PRO A 92 14.13 -26.37 -3.00
N ILE A 93 13.12 -25.72 -3.58
CA ILE A 93 13.17 -24.28 -3.85
C ILE A 93 12.53 -23.51 -2.69
N ILE A 94 13.33 -22.70 -2.00
CA ILE A 94 12.87 -21.90 -0.86
C ILE A 94 12.36 -20.56 -1.38
N LEU A 95 11.08 -20.28 -1.19
CA LEU A 95 10.47 -19.03 -1.63
C LEU A 95 10.76 -17.90 -0.62
N PRO A 96 10.92 -16.65 -1.10
CA PRO A 96 11.14 -15.50 -0.23
C PRO A 96 9.92 -15.25 0.68
N PRO A 97 10.12 -14.66 1.86
CA PRO A 97 9.01 -14.24 2.71
C PRO A 97 8.24 -13.08 2.07
N THR A 98 6.94 -12.98 2.37
CA THR A 98 6.18 -11.75 2.13
C THR A 98 6.47 -10.75 3.24
N LEU A 99 6.31 -9.45 2.95
CA LEU A 99 6.59 -8.38 3.89
C LEU A 99 5.67 -7.19 3.63
N SER A 100 5.16 -6.59 4.69
CA SER A 100 4.36 -5.37 4.67
C SER A 100 4.66 -4.50 5.88
N LEU A 101 4.40 -3.21 5.73
CA LEU A 101 4.47 -2.21 6.80
C LEU A 101 3.06 -1.75 7.15
N GLU A 102 2.80 -1.54 8.43
CA GLU A 102 1.58 -0.89 8.91
C GLU A 102 1.48 0.56 8.42
N ALA A 103 2.61 1.28 8.44
CA ALA A 103 2.72 2.63 7.94
C ALA A 103 4.06 2.85 7.22
N GLY A 104 4.04 3.59 6.10
CA GLY A 104 5.25 3.94 5.36
C GLY A 104 6.07 5.07 6.01
N SER A 105 5.46 5.87 6.88
CA SER A 105 6.16 6.91 7.62
C SER A 105 5.55 7.17 9.00
N THR A 106 6.36 7.68 9.91
CA THR A 106 5.92 7.97 11.28
C THR A 106 6.75 9.08 11.94
N THR A 107 6.29 9.62 13.07
CA THR A 107 7.08 10.57 13.87
C THR A 107 8.02 9.84 14.85
N PRO A 108 9.09 10.47 15.34
CA PRO A 108 9.89 9.91 16.42
C PRO A 108 9.02 9.41 17.57
N ASP A 109 9.47 8.34 18.23
CA ASP A 109 8.86 7.73 19.42
C ASP A 109 7.51 7.03 19.19
N THR A 110 7.08 6.88 17.93
CA THR A 110 5.91 6.08 17.58
C THR A 110 6.32 4.74 16.98
N GLN A 111 5.74 3.66 17.48
CA GLN A 111 6.07 2.32 17.04
C GLN A 111 5.28 1.98 15.78
N VAL A 112 5.97 1.50 14.75
CA VAL A 112 5.37 0.98 13.52
C VAL A 112 5.71 -0.49 13.40
N ALA A 113 4.70 -1.33 13.26
CA ALA A 113 4.91 -2.75 13.05
C ALA A 113 5.16 -3.07 11.56
N ALA A 114 6.08 -4.00 11.33
CA ALA A 114 6.23 -4.72 10.08
C ALA A 114 5.81 -6.18 10.30
N SER A 115 5.20 -6.77 9.29
CA SER A 115 4.75 -8.16 9.35
C SER A 115 4.83 -8.85 8.00
N GLY A 116 4.79 -10.17 8.02
CA GLY A 116 4.95 -11.00 6.83
C GLY A 116 4.52 -12.44 7.06
N MET A 117 4.53 -13.21 5.99
CA MET A 117 4.29 -14.66 6.00
C MET A 117 5.47 -15.37 5.34
N THR A 118 5.85 -16.51 5.91
CA THR A 118 6.93 -17.36 5.44
C THR A 118 6.71 -18.83 5.82
N ILE A 119 7.72 -19.67 5.69
CA ILE A 119 7.72 -21.06 6.12
C ILE A 119 7.45 -21.12 7.64
N PRO A 120 6.50 -21.96 8.10
CA PRO A 120 6.20 -22.14 9.52
C PRO A 120 7.41 -22.50 10.38
N ASN A 121 7.43 -21.97 11.61
CA ASN A 121 8.44 -22.26 12.62
C ASN A 121 9.90 -22.04 12.19
N SER A 122 10.13 -21.20 11.18
CA SER A 122 11.45 -20.93 10.61
C SER A 122 12.02 -19.60 11.11
N GLU A 123 13.33 -19.46 11.01
CA GLU A 123 14.02 -18.24 11.38
C GLU A 123 13.97 -17.24 10.21
N VAL A 124 13.54 -16.01 10.49
CA VAL A 124 13.47 -14.91 9.53
C VAL A 124 14.48 -13.86 9.94
N LYS A 125 15.47 -13.66 9.07
CA LYS A 125 16.46 -12.59 9.18
C LYS A 125 15.91 -11.33 8.53
N ILE A 126 15.79 -10.27 9.32
CA ILE A 126 15.43 -8.92 8.89
C ILE A 126 16.71 -8.11 8.76
N VAL A 127 16.89 -7.51 7.60
CA VAL A 127 18.03 -6.62 7.32
C VAL A 127 17.49 -5.21 7.20
N LEU A 128 18.00 -4.31 8.05
CA LEU A 128 17.68 -2.88 8.00
C LEU A 128 18.91 -2.09 7.56
N ALA A 129 18.77 -1.28 6.52
CA ALA A 129 19.81 -0.36 6.07
C ALA A 129 19.30 1.07 6.24
N GLU A 130 20.09 1.90 6.91
CA GLU A 130 19.84 3.33 7.00
C GLU A 130 20.17 3.98 5.65
N GLY A 131 19.20 4.69 5.08
CA GLY A 131 19.38 5.50 3.90
C GLY A 131 20.11 6.77 4.30
N GLY A 132 21.44 6.69 4.29
CA GLY A 132 22.31 7.82 4.64
C GLY A 132 21.83 9.11 3.96
N THR A 133 21.62 10.13 4.77
CA THR A 133 21.39 11.52 4.36
C THR A 133 22.69 12.06 3.76
N GLY A 134 22.97 11.66 2.52
CA GLY A 134 23.94 12.34 1.68
C GLY A 134 23.44 13.75 1.43
N ASN A 135 23.88 14.71 2.23
CA ASN A 135 23.76 16.13 1.95
C ASN A 135 24.43 16.39 0.60
N ALA A 136 23.62 16.39 -0.46
CA ALA A 136 24.03 16.66 -1.82
C ALA A 136 24.30 18.15 -2.05
N ILE A 137 25.14 18.78 -1.22
CA ILE A 137 26.03 19.89 -1.58
C ILE A 137 27.14 19.91 -0.52
N THR A 138 28.17 19.07 -0.63
CA THR A 138 29.58 19.39 -0.30
C THR A 138 30.44 18.15 -0.45
N LYS A 139 31.60 18.34 -1.09
CA LYS A 139 32.71 17.38 -1.31
C LYS A 139 32.51 16.39 -2.46
N LEU A 140 33.06 16.78 -3.62
CA LEU A 140 33.82 15.87 -4.46
C LEU A 140 34.84 15.13 -3.58
N SER A 141 34.47 13.94 -3.10
CA SER A 141 35.43 12.98 -2.54
C SER A 141 35.59 11.86 -3.57
N ILE A 142 36.76 11.81 -4.20
CA ILE A 142 37.19 10.79 -5.18
C ILE A 142 37.62 9.50 -4.43
N VAL A 143 36.94 9.20 -3.33
CA VAL A 143 36.98 7.91 -2.64
C VAL A 143 35.60 7.76 -2.03
N THR A 144 34.83 6.77 -2.48
CA THR A 144 33.54 6.43 -1.90
C THR A 144 33.77 5.94 -0.48
N GLU A 145 33.59 6.81 0.49
CA GLU A 145 33.33 6.40 1.87
C GLU A 145 32.02 5.61 1.85
N VAL A 146 32.15 4.28 1.85
CA VAL A 146 31.04 3.35 2.07
C VAL A 146 30.66 3.46 3.55
N SER A 147 30.05 4.59 3.92
CA SER A 147 29.42 4.79 5.22
C SER A 147 28.10 4.03 5.22
N ALA A 148 28.19 2.70 5.17
CA ALA A 148 27.11 1.82 5.59
C ALA A 148 27.09 1.86 7.12
N TYR A 149 26.39 2.86 7.65
CA TYR A 149 26.09 2.97 9.06
C TYR A 149 25.32 1.71 9.49
N TYR A 150 25.63 1.24 10.71
CA TYR A 150 25.23 -0.01 11.35
C TYR A 150 23.94 -0.65 10.77
N ILE A 151 24.03 -1.88 10.25
CA ILE A 151 22.88 -2.70 9.83
C ILE A 151 22.47 -3.55 11.04
N PRO A 152 21.49 -3.16 11.87
CA PRO A 152 20.95 -4.07 12.86
C PRO A 152 20.24 -5.20 12.11
N ASN A 153 20.80 -6.40 12.20
CA ASN A 153 20.13 -7.61 11.74
C ASN A 153 19.25 -8.10 12.90
N TYR A 154 17.94 -8.16 12.69
CA TYR A 154 17.02 -8.76 13.65
C TYR A 154 16.66 -10.15 13.17
N THR A 155 16.78 -11.13 14.06
CA THR A 155 16.23 -12.46 13.83
C THR A 155 14.88 -12.53 14.54
N VAL A 156 13.84 -12.92 13.80
CA VAL A 156 12.53 -13.27 14.36
C VAL A 156 12.15 -14.68 13.94
N LYS A 157 11.37 -15.38 14.76
CA LYS A 157 10.88 -16.71 14.42
C LYS A 157 9.44 -16.62 13.95
N SER A 158 9.11 -17.28 12.83
CA SER A 158 7.73 -17.40 12.39
C SER A 158 6.95 -18.37 13.26
N ASP A 159 5.64 -18.16 13.37
CA ASP A 159 4.76 -19.03 14.11
C ASP A 159 4.37 -20.30 13.32
N SER A 160 3.44 -21.09 13.89
CA SER A 160 2.94 -22.32 13.26
C SER A 160 2.18 -22.11 11.94
N GLN A 161 1.72 -20.88 11.67
CA GLN A 161 1.06 -20.49 10.42
C GLN A 161 2.02 -19.77 9.46
N GLY A 162 3.28 -19.60 9.86
CA GLY A 162 4.29 -18.88 9.08
C GLY A 162 4.23 -17.37 9.24
N TYR A 163 3.39 -16.83 10.12
CA TYR A 163 3.33 -15.40 10.38
C TYR A 163 4.51 -14.94 11.24
N PHE A 164 5.05 -13.77 10.92
CA PHE A 164 6.06 -13.10 11.74
C PHE A 164 5.79 -11.60 11.77
N ASN A 165 6.19 -10.96 12.87
CA ASN A 165 6.14 -9.52 13.03
C ASN A 165 7.36 -8.99 13.80
N PHE A 166 7.61 -7.69 13.64
CA PHE A 166 8.63 -6.98 14.38
C PHE A 166 8.35 -5.48 14.35
N ASN A 167 9.01 -4.74 15.23
CA ASN A 167 8.86 -3.30 15.33
C ASN A 167 9.99 -2.59 14.60
N MET A 168 9.64 -1.53 13.88
CA MET A 168 10.61 -0.68 13.21
C MET A 168 11.32 0.25 14.21
N PRO A 169 12.63 0.51 14.05
CA PRO A 169 13.32 1.52 14.84
C PRO A 169 12.80 2.90 14.45
N ALA A 170 12.24 3.63 15.42
CA ALA A 170 11.65 4.96 15.23
C ALA A 170 12.32 6.05 16.09
N THR A 171 13.59 5.85 16.46
CA THR A 171 14.32 6.72 17.41
C THR A 171 14.94 7.95 16.75
N THR A 172 15.30 7.89 15.47
CA THR A 172 15.96 8.97 14.74
C THR A 172 15.26 9.25 13.43
N SER A 173 15.32 10.51 12.98
CA SER A 173 14.64 11.01 11.77
C SER A 173 15.37 10.54 10.52
N ASP A 174 15.26 9.25 10.20
CA ASP A 174 15.97 8.62 9.09
C ASP A 174 15.05 7.85 8.16
N LYS A 175 15.58 7.55 6.98
CA LYS A 175 14.91 6.76 5.96
C LYS A 175 15.49 5.36 5.94
N TRP A 176 14.73 4.38 6.40
CA TRP A 176 15.13 2.99 6.46
C TRP A 176 14.71 2.22 5.23
N ARG A 177 15.58 1.33 4.76
CA ARG A 177 15.27 0.29 3.77
C ARG A 177 15.34 -1.06 4.45
N MET A 178 14.37 -1.92 4.18
CA MET A 178 14.25 -3.21 4.87
C MET A 178 13.87 -4.33 3.93
N PHE A 179 14.38 -5.52 4.18
CA PHE A 179 13.91 -6.76 3.56
C PHE A 179 14.06 -7.92 4.54
N ALA A 180 13.34 -9.00 4.25
CA ALA A 180 13.34 -10.23 5.02
C ALA A 180 13.92 -11.38 4.20
N ILE A 181 14.60 -12.30 4.88
CA ILE A 181 15.15 -13.54 4.35
C ILE A 181 14.75 -14.66 5.31
N THR A 182 14.37 -15.81 4.80
CA THR A 182 14.06 -16.99 5.62
C THR A 182 15.22 -17.96 5.60
N ASN A 183 15.71 -18.33 6.78
CA ASN A 183 16.70 -19.39 6.97
C ASN A 183 15.95 -20.69 7.22
N TYR A 184 15.93 -21.57 6.22
CA TYR A 184 15.26 -22.87 6.29
C TYR A 184 16.33 -23.97 6.44
N SER A 185 16.53 -24.44 7.67
CA SER A 185 17.65 -25.32 8.04
C SER A 185 19.03 -24.67 7.89
N GLN A 186 20.09 -25.39 8.26
CA GLN A 186 21.48 -24.90 8.30
C GLN A 186 22.09 -24.63 6.91
N VAL A 187 21.41 -25.02 5.83
CA VAL A 187 22.00 -25.06 4.46
C VAL A 187 21.14 -24.29 3.45
N ALA A 188 19.83 -24.14 3.65
CA ALA A 188 18.96 -23.50 2.67
C ALA A 188 18.47 -22.14 3.16
N THR A 189 18.65 -21.13 2.34
CA THR A 189 18.22 -19.76 2.62
C THR A 189 17.36 -19.28 1.47
N SER A 190 16.27 -18.58 1.77
CA SER A 190 15.43 -18.01 0.73
C SER A 190 16.14 -16.84 0.03
N PRO A 191 15.73 -16.49 -1.19
CA PRO A 191 15.98 -15.16 -1.74
C PRO A 191 15.42 -14.06 -0.81
N LYS A 192 15.84 -12.82 -1.06
CA LYS A 192 15.31 -11.64 -0.34
C LYS A 192 13.85 -11.37 -0.70
N SER A 193 13.07 -10.88 0.26
CA SER A 193 11.72 -10.33 0.02
C SER A 193 11.76 -9.03 -0.79
N ASN A 194 10.56 -8.50 -1.06
CA ASN A 194 10.41 -7.10 -1.48
C ASN A 194 11.10 -6.17 -0.48
N THR A 195 11.85 -5.19 -1.00
CA THR A 195 12.49 -4.17 -0.18
C THR A 195 11.51 -3.04 0.08
N LEU A 196 11.15 -2.85 1.35
CA LEU A 196 10.25 -1.77 1.76
C LEU A 196 11.06 -0.58 2.26
N THR A 197 10.45 0.60 2.19
CA THR A 197 11.03 1.84 2.69
C THR A 197 10.13 2.38 3.80
N PHE A 198 10.75 2.75 4.91
CA PHE A 198 10.11 3.32 6.08
C PHE A 198 10.79 4.64 6.43
N GLU A 199 10.03 5.69 6.71
CA GLU A 199 10.60 7.03 6.94
C GLU A 199 10.13 7.60 8.28
N VAL A 200 11.09 7.98 9.12
CA VAL A 200 10.80 8.71 10.35
C VAL A 200 10.87 10.20 10.03
N ILE A 201 9.71 10.84 9.95
CA ILE A 201 9.59 12.26 9.61
C ILE A 201 9.69 13.13 10.86
N SER A 202 10.36 14.28 10.75
CA SER A 202 10.43 15.22 11.88
C SER A 202 9.03 15.71 12.31
N PRO A 203 8.80 15.96 13.61
CA PRO A 203 7.51 16.45 14.09
C PRO A 203 7.05 17.74 13.41
N ALA A 204 7.99 18.63 13.06
CA ALA A 204 7.72 19.87 12.34
C ALA A 204 7.18 19.61 10.92
N LEU A 205 7.79 18.66 10.19
CA LEU A 205 7.33 18.27 8.87
C LEU A 205 5.95 17.59 8.93
N ALA A 206 5.73 16.73 9.93
CA ALA A 206 4.43 16.11 10.17
C ALA A 206 3.34 17.17 10.46
N ALA A 207 3.65 18.19 11.26
CA ALA A 207 2.76 19.31 11.53
C ALA A 207 2.47 20.14 10.27
N ALA A 208 3.49 20.43 9.46
CA ALA A 208 3.33 21.13 8.19
C ALA A 208 2.44 20.36 7.21
N GLN A 209 2.59 19.04 7.12
CA GLN A 209 1.72 18.19 6.29
C GLN A 209 0.26 18.20 6.78
N LYS A 210 0.03 18.12 8.10
CA LYS A 210 -1.33 18.23 8.67
C LYS A 210 -1.94 19.59 8.37
N PHE A 211 -1.16 20.66 8.53
CA PHE A 211 -1.60 22.03 8.21
C PHE A 211 -1.90 22.21 6.72
N TRP A 212 -1.06 21.68 5.84
CA TRP A 212 -1.31 21.73 4.40
C TRP A 212 -2.57 20.95 3.99
N LYS A 213 -2.78 19.77 4.57
CA LYS A 213 -4.04 19.02 4.39
C LYS A 213 -5.25 19.79 4.90
N LEU A 214 -5.13 20.52 6.00
CA LEU A 214 -6.20 21.38 6.52
C LEU A 214 -6.50 22.52 5.54
N ILE A 215 -5.48 23.19 5.01
CA ILE A 215 -5.64 24.24 3.98
C ILE A 215 -6.34 23.68 2.75
N LEU A 216 -5.87 22.54 2.22
CA LEU A 216 -6.47 21.89 1.05
C LEU A 216 -7.91 21.44 1.34
N SER A 217 -8.20 20.96 2.55
CA SER A 217 -9.55 20.60 2.97
C SER A 217 -10.48 21.79 3.01
N LEU A 218 -10.01 22.96 3.45
CA LEU A 218 -10.76 24.22 3.38
C LEU A 218 -10.99 24.67 1.94
N LEU A 219 -10.08 24.33 1.02
CA LEU A 219 -10.17 24.66 -0.40
C LEU A 219 -11.02 23.66 -1.21
N THR A 220 -11.74 22.75 -0.56
CA THR A 220 -12.64 21.83 -1.26
C THR A 220 -13.90 22.57 -1.75
N LEU A 221 -14.31 22.27 -2.99
CA LEU A 221 -15.50 22.82 -3.65
C LEU A 221 -16.77 22.95 -2.77
N PRO A 222 -17.15 21.97 -1.92
CA PRO A 222 -18.33 22.11 -1.05
C PRO A 222 -18.24 23.29 -0.07
N VAL A 223 -17.05 23.64 0.42
CA VAL A 223 -16.88 24.77 1.33
C VAL A 223 -17.12 26.09 0.59
N PHE A 224 -16.58 26.24 -0.63
CA PHE A 224 -16.84 27.41 -1.47
C PHE A 224 -18.32 27.57 -1.83
N ILE A 225 -18.99 26.47 -2.23
CA ILE A 225 -20.41 26.48 -2.54
C ILE A 225 -21.24 26.89 -1.32
N SER A 226 -20.88 26.39 -0.13
CA SER A 226 -21.57 26.77 1.10
C SER A 226 -21.40 28.26 1.45
N PHE A 227 -20.23 28.85 1.19
CA PHE A 227 -19.99 30.28 1.34
C PHE A 227 -20.77 31.14 0.33
N GLU A 228 -20.84 30.73 -0.94
CA GLU A 228 -21.66 31.42 -1.94
C GLU A 228 -23.15 31.41 -1.55
N ILE A 229 -23.68 30.27 -1.11
CA ILE A 229 -25.07 30.16 -0.65
C ILE A 229 -25.32 31.08 0.54
N LEU A 230 -24.39 31.15 1.50
CA LEU A 230 -24.49 32.04 2.66
C LEU A 230 -24.53 33.52 2.25
N ILE A 231 -23.66 33.94 1.32
CA ILE A 231 -23.63 35.31 0.81
C ILE A 231 -24.95 35.66 0.11
N ILE A 232 -25.47 34.75 -0.72
CA ILE A 232 -26.76 34.93 -1.40
C ILE A 232 -27.89 35.08 -0.38
N LEU A 233 -27.93 34.25 0.67
CA LEU A 233 -28.92 34.33 1.74
C LEU A 233 -28.87 35.66 2.50
N VAL A 234 -27.66 36.16 2.82
CA VAL A 234 -27.48 37.46 3.47
C VAL A 234 -27.95 38.61 2.58
N LEU A 235 -27.64 38.56 1.28
CA LEU A 235 -28.11 39.57 0.32
C LEU A 235 -29.64 39.57 0.19
N ILE A 236 -30.28 38.40 0.15
CA ILE A 236 -31.74 38.26 0.15
C ILE A 236 -32.34 38.85 1.43
N ALA A 237 -31.78 38.53 2.60
CA ALA A 237 -32.24 39.07 3.88
C ALA A 237 -32.16 40.61 3.91
N LEU A 238 -31.04 41.19 3.45
CA LEU A 238 -30.87 42.65 3.35
C LEU A 238 -31.87 43.30 2.38
N LEU A 239 -32.19 42.65 1.25
CA LEU A 239 -33.19 43.15 0.30
C LEU A 239 -34.62 43.10 0.87
N LEU A 240 -34.96 42.06 1.63
CA LEU A 240 -36.26 41.96 2.31
C LEU A 240 -36.42 43.04 3.38
N VAL A 241 -35.38 43.30 4.18
CA VAL A 241 -35.38 44.39 5.17
C VAL A 241 -35.52 45.77 4.51
N LYS A 242 -34.87 45.99 3.35
CA LYS A 242 -35.05 47.23 2.58
C LYS A 242 -36.45 47.38 1.99
N ARG A 243 -37.10 46.30 1.54
CA ARG A 243 -38.48 46.33 1.02
C ARG A 243 -39.51 46.61 2.12
N GLY A 244 -39.28 46.14 3.34
CA GLY A 244 -40.12 46.45 4.51
C GLY A 244 -40.09 47.93 4.95
N LYS A 245 -39.14 48.73 4.44
CA LYS A 245 -39.05 50.18 4.67
C LYS A 245 -39.70 51.05 3.59
N LYS A 246 -40.53 50.49 2.69
CA LYS A 246 -41.40 51.33 1.84
C LYS A 246 -42.45 52.00 2.72
N LYS A 247 -42.25 53.28 3.00
CA LYS A 247 -43.19 54.19 3.68
C LYS A 247 -44.61 53.99 3.14
N VAL A 248 -45.56 53.76 4.03
CA VAL A 248 -47.00 53.84 3.74
C VAL A 248 -47.25 55.18 3.04
N SER A 249 -47.86 55.14 1.86
CA SER A 249 -48.14 56.33 1.06
C SER A 249 -49.01 57.31 1.87
N PRO A 250 -48.63 58.61 1.96
CA PRO A 250 -49.35 59.61 2.77
C PRO A 250 -50.81 59.79 2.32
N THR A 251 -51.17 59.32 1.13
CA THR A 251 -52.53 59.33 0.59
C THR A 251 -53.52 58.48 1.40
N ILE A 252 -53.05 57.40 2.04
CA ILE A 252 -53.92 56.52 2.85
C ILE A 252 -54.11 57.10 4.26
N SER A 253 -53.10 57.80 4.81
CA SER A 253 -53.23 58.49 6.11
C SER A 253 -54.29 59.58 6.06
N ASN A 254 -54.25 60.43 5.03
CA ASN A 254 -55.20 61.54 4.89
C ASN A 254 -56.65 61.06 4.75
N LYS A 255 -56.89 59.92 4.09
CA LYS A 255 -58.24 59.34 4.00
C LYS A 255 -58.76 58.77 5.32
N ILE A 256 -57.87 58.28 6.18
CA ILE A 256 -58.25 57.77 7.51
C ILE A 256 -58.60 58.96 8.43
N ASP A 257 -57.82 60.04 8.37
CA ASP A 257 -58.07 61.26 9.13
C ASP A 257 -59.37 61.96 8.70
N GLU A 258 -59.65 61.98 7.39
CA GLU A 258 -60.91 62.49 6.82
C GLU A 258 -62.13 61.65 7.26
N TYR A 259 -61.98 60.31 7.31
CA TYR A 259 -63.03 59.42 7.81
C TYR A 259 -63.28 59.58 9.33
N GLN A 260 -62.22 59.82 10.11
CA GLN A 260 -62.35 60.09 11.54
C GLN A 260 -63.01 61.45 11.82
N ALA A 261 -62.67 62.49 11.06
CA ALA A 261 -63.34 63.79 11.15
C ALA A 261 -64.84 63.71 10.80
N TYR A 262 -65.19 62.94 9.76
CA TYR A 262 -66.59 62.67 9.41
C TYR A 262 -67.37 62.00 10.55
N LEU A 263 -66.79 60.96 11.18
CA LEU A 263 -67.44 60.23 12.28
C LEU A 263 -67.62 61.08 13.55
N ILE A 264 -66.71 62.02 13.83
CA ILE A 264 -66.82 62.95 14.96
C ILE A 264 -67.94 63.97 14.72
N SER A 265 -68.03 64.56 13.52
CA SER A 265 -69.10 65.52 13.19
C SER A 265 -70.51 64.94 13.27
N LYS A 266 -70.66 63.62 13.10
CA LYS A 266 -71.95 62.91 13.17
C LYS A 266 -72.37 62.56 14.60
N ARG A 267 -71.51 62.74 15.61
CA ARG A 267 -71.77 62.43 17.03
C ARG A 267 -72.23 63.62 17.87
N LEU A 268 -72.28 64.84 17.33
CA LEU A 268 -72.73 66.02 18.07
C LEU A 268 -74.26 66.20 17.91
N PRO A 269 -75.06 66.09 18.99
CA PRO A 269 -76.48 66.43 18.94
C PRO A 269 -76.63 67.96 18.78
N LYS A 270 -77.50 68.39 17.86
CA LYS A 270 -77.94 69.79 17.78
C LYS A 270 -78.80 70.11 19.01
N ILE A 271 -78.29 70.93 19.92
CA ILE A 271 -79.04 71.67 20.95
C ILE A 271 -78.41 73.04 21.05
#